data_AF-A0A8B8B0W5-F1
#
_entry.id   AF-A0A8B8B0W5-F1
#
_cell.length_a   1.000
_cell.length_b   1.000
_cell.length_c   1.000
_cell.angle_alpha   90.00
_cell.angle_beta   90.00
_cell.angle_gamma   90.00
#
_symmetry.space_group_name_H-M   'P 1'
#
loop_
_entity.id
_entity.type
_entity.pdbx_description
1 polymer ?
#
loop_
_entity_poly.entity_id
_entity_poly.type
_entity_poly.pdbx_seq_one_letter_code
_entity_poly.pdbx_strand_id
1 'polypeptide(L)'
;MKFKIDCLCLFTLLLAEMVLSFPANYSSIRHKHGRQKRAVVENSQCKKDIEMKGMTLFNYGIDQLTMGAEKPNAGFLESLKTVYDILQTDRNATKWIIAEGLQRSFKQSHRSLLKNAKNANMLESALVRMYTEDHIYREMNSALAQHDCTDKKLTQADKDKAAYATALLATLLYWQNLPGYSKVTYRMIGGVPNIKEALKKYKLRSSVVFPAFSSSSNNLDASIAFAKEGTDANILLVIDNSQPSFWKPKDIAAFSFYPDESEFLYPSLAEFRVISKPLKKQSNGEQYYEIQLQLDGKKFKETLLQKFRRVCKF
;
A
#
# COMPACT_ATOMS: atom_id res chain seq x y z
N MET A 1 30.53 -2.54 56.54
CA MET A 1 29.32 -2.19 55.75
C MET A 1 29.60 -0.91 54.98
N LYS A 2 29.05 -0.81 53.76
CA LYS A 2 29.01 0.34 52.84
C LYS A 2 29.95 0.20 51.64
N PHE A 3 29.39 -0.29 50.54
CA PHE A 3 29.63 0.12 49.14
C PHE A 3 28.64 -0.64 48.23
N LYS A 4 27.34 -0.61 48.58
CA LYS A 4 26.28 -1.26 47.76
C LYS A 4 25.01 -0.41 47.60
N ILE A 5 25.00 0.83 48.09
CA ILE A 5 23.82 1.71 48.01
C ILE A 5 24.00 2.81 46.94
N ASP A 6 25.23 3.11 46.51
CA ASP A 6 25.45 4.24 45.60
C ASP A 6 25.12 3.92 44.13
N CYS A 7 25.27 2.67 43.68
CA CYS A 7 24.99 2.29 42.29
C CYS A 7 23.49 2.25 41.98
N LEU A 8 22.65 1.85 42.94
CA LEU A 8 21.19 1.78 42.74
C LEU A 8 20.58 3.18 42.68
N CYS A 9 21.03 4.10 43.53
CA CYS A 9 20.60 5.50 43.50
C CYS A 9 21.01 6.21 42.19
N LEU A 10 22.23 5.96 41.71
CA LEU A 10 22.71 6.47 40.42
C LEU A 10 21.88 5.92 39.24
N PHE A 11 21.54 4.63 39.26
CA PHE A 11 20.68 4.03 38.22
C PHE A 11 19.26 4.60 38.23
N THR A 12 18.68 4.84 39.42
CA THR A 12 17.35 5.46 39.52
C THR A 12 17.36 6.94 39.12
N LEU A 13 18.44 7.68 39.39
CA LEU A 13 18.60 9.06 38.94
C LEU A 13 18.77 9.15 37.41
N LEU A 14 19.55 8.26 36.80
CA LEU A 14 19.69 8.15 35.34
C LEU A 14 18.38 7.74 34.65
N LEU A 15 17.58 6.85 35.28
CA LEU A 15 16.25 6.49 34.79
C LEU A 15 15.26 7.65 34.95
N ALA A 16 15.32 8.41 36.04
CA ALA A 16 14.48 9.59 36.24
C ALA A 16 14.84 10.73 35.27
N GLU A 17 16.13 10.93 34.95
CA GLU A 17 16.54 11.85 33.88
C GLU A 17 16.13 11.36 32.50
N MET A 18 16.16 10.05 32.21
CA MET A 18 15.60 9.51 30.96
C MET A 18 14.08 9.73 30.86
N VAL A 19 13.33 9.64 31.97
CA VAL A 19 11.88 9.91 31.98
C VAL A 19 11.56 11.41 31.88
N LEU A 20 12.43 12.29 32.39
CA LEU A 20 12.27 13.75 32.30
C LEU A 20 12.87 14.38 31.03
N SER A 21 13.72 13.64 30.31
CA SER A 21 14.21 14.01 28.98
C SER A 21 13.36 13.44 27.84
N PHE A 22 12.30 12.70 28.14
CA PHE A 22 11.16 12.62 27.24
C PHE A 22 10.38 13.93 27.32
N PRO A 23 10.39 14.77 26.28
CA PRO A 23 9.51 15.91 26.29
C PRO A 23 8.07 15.39 26.33
N ALA A 24 7.36 15.68 27.42
CA ALA A 24 5.90 15.61 27.50
C ALA A 24 5.20 16.57 26.49
N ASN A 25 5.99 17.22 25.63
CA ASN A 25 5.59 17.84 24.39
C ASN A 25 6.09 17.02 23.19
N TYR A 26 5.63 15.76 23.05
CA TYR A 26 5.27 15.27 21.71
C TYR A 26 3.97 15.98 21.31
N SER A 27 4.08 17.30 21.17
CA SER A 27 3.28 18.05 20.20
C SER A 27 3.30 17.22 18.93
N SER A 28 2.12 16.83 18.47
CA SER A 28 1.94 16.22 17.16
C SER A 28 2.70 17.09 16.17
N ILE A 29 3.93 16.68 15.81
CA ILE A 29 4.57 17.19 14.62
C ILE A 29 3.66 16.66 13.53
N ARG A 30 2.66 17.48 13.15
CA ARG A 30 1.97 17.36 11.88
C ARG A 30 3.08 17.45 10.86
N HIS A 31 3.66 16.31 10.51
CA HIS A 31 4.36 16.20 9.26
C HIS A 31 3.32 16.66 8.24
N LYS A 32 3.53 17.84 7.68
CA LYS A 32 2.68 18.38 6.63
C LYS A 32 3.00 17.51 5.40
N HIS A 33 2.45 16.31 5.39
CA HIS A 33 2.84 15.26 4.47
C HIS A 33 2.53 15.74 3.05
N GLY A 34 3.54 15.69 2.18
CA GLY A 34 3.32 15.91 0.74
C GLY A 34 2.43 14.84 0.11
N ARG A 35 2.17 13.73 0.81
CA ARG A 35 1.31 12.62 0.39
C ARG A 35 -0.17 12.97 0.58
N GLN A 36 -0.85 13.28 -0.52
CA GLN A 36 -2.31 13.37 -0.58
C GLN A 36 -2.91 12.02 -0.99
N LYS A 37 -3.91 11.56 -0.23
CA LYS A 37 -4.73 10.38 -0.60
C LYS A 37 -5.84 10.85 -1.54
N ARG A 38 -6.17 10.06 -2.56
CA ARG A 38 -7.21 10.39 -3.57
C ARG A 38 -8.39 9.41 -3.48
N ALA A 39 -9.58 9.91 -3.82
CA ALA A 39 -10.85 9.15 -3.90
C ALA A 39 -11.13 8.63 -5.33
N VAL A 40 -10.13 8.00 -5.96
CA VAL A 40 -10.33 7.33 -7.23
C VAL A 40 -10.77 5.90 -6.95
N VAL A 41 -11.97 5.56 -7.40
CA VAL A 41 -12.58 4.25 -7.22
C VAL A 41 -13.27 3.83 -8.50
N GLU A 42 -13.18 2.54 -8.80
CA GLU A 42 -13.74 1.86 -9.96
C GLU A 42 -14.82 0.86 -9.54
N ASN A 43 -15.45 0.19 -10.50
CA ASN A 43 -16.46 -0.85 -10.25
C ASN A 43 -15.91 -2.27 -10.48
N SER A 44 -16.69 -3.29 -10.13
CA SER A 44 -16.30 -4.70 -10.28
C SER A 44 -16.10 -5.14 -11.74
N GLN A 45 -16.73 -4.47 -12.71
CA GLN A 45 -16.54 -4.79 -14.13
C GLN A 45 -15.14 -4.39 -14.57
N CYS A 46 -14.70 -3.17 -14.22
CA CYS A 46 -13.34 -2.70 -14.43
C CYS A 46 -12.30 -3.67 -13.83
N LYS A 47 -12.53 -4.16 -12.60
CA LYS A 47 -11.64 -5.17 -12.00
C LYS A 47 -11.56 -6.45 -12.82
N LYS A 48 -12.69 -6.99 -13.31
CA LYS A 48 -12.68 -8.19 -14.16
C LYS A 48 -11.90 -7.96 -15.45
N ASP A 49 -12.10 -6.81 -16.07
CA ASP A 49 -11.39 -6.46 -17.31
C ASP A 49 -9.88 -6.39 -17.07
N ILE A 50 -9.46 -5.84 -15.93
CA ILE A 50 -8.06 -5.82 -15.51
C ILE A 50 -7.55 -7.22 -15.14
N GLU A 51 -8.31 -8.04 -14.42
CA GLU A 51 -7.89 -9.42 -14.09
C GLU A 51 -7.69 -10.26 -15.36
N MET A 52 -8.42 -9.97 -16.44
CA MET A 52 -8.28 -10.64 -17.74
C MET A 52 -7.16 -10.06 -18.62
N LYS A 53 -7.12 -8.74 -18.80
CA LYS A 53 -6.24 -8.08 -19.78
C LYS A 53 -4.97 -7.47 -19.16
N GLY A 54 -4.95 -7.31 -17.85
CA GLY A 54 -3.95 -6.55 -17.12
C GLY A 54 -4.04 -5.03 -17.38
N MET A 55 -3.36 -4.24 -16.55
CA MET A 55 -3.28 -2.78 -16.74
C MET A 55 -2.08 -2.44 -17.59
N THR A 56 -2.18 -1.49 -18.53
CA THR A 56 -1.05 -1.16 -19.45
C THR A 56 0.28 -0.95 -18.72
N LEU A 57 0.27 -0.25 -17.58
CA LEU A 57 1.48 -0.01 -16.78
C LEU A 57 2.10 -1.32 -16.26
N PHE A 58 1.28 -2.19 -15.67
CA PHE A 58 1.76 -3.47 -15.16
C PHE A 58 2.15 -4.42 -16.28
N ASN A 59 1.41 -4.43 -17.40
CA ASN A 59 1.75 -5.23 -18.57
C ASN A 59 3.12 -4.86 -19.14
N TYR A 60 3.41 -3.56 -19.22
CA TYR A 60 4.73 -3.09 -19.64
C TYR A 60 5.83 -3.50 -18.64
N GLY A 61 5.55 -3.46 -17.34
CA GLY A 61 6.51 -3.93 -16.33
C GLY A 61 6.70 -5.45 -16.32
N ILE A 62 5.65 -6.23 -16.60
CA ILE A 62 5.73 -7.69 -16.78
C ILE A 62 6.64 -8.00 -17.97
N ASP A 63 6.43 -7.33 -19.11
CA ASP A 63 7.26 -7.47 -20.31
C ASP A 63 8.74 -7.18 -20.00
N GLN A 64 9.02 -6.07 -19.30
CA GLN A 64 10.39 -5.74 -18.88
C GLN A 64 11.02 -6.79 -17.96
N LEU A 65 10.30 -7.22 -16.92
CA LEU A 65 10.82 -8.12 -15.89
C LEU A 65 10.96 -9.57 -16.37
N THR A 66 10.21 -9.95 -17.39
CA THR A 66 10.26 -11.29 -18.01
C THR A 66 11.06 -11.30 -19.30
N MET A 67 11.66 -10.15 -19.68
CA MET A 67 12.38 -9.96 -20.94
C MET A 67 11.53 -10.37 -22.17
N GLY A 68 10.23 -10.10 -22.12
CA GLY A 68 9.25 -10.42 -23.15
C GLY A 68 8.82 -11.88 -23.22
N ALA A 69 9.25 -12.73 -22.28
CA ALA A 69 8.86 -14.14 -22.23
C ALA A 69 7.38 -14.32 -21.85
N GLU A 70 6.84 -13.42 -21.02
CA GLU A 70 5.44 -13.45 -20.60
C GLU A 70 4.62 -12.44 -21.37
N LYS A 71 3.46 -12.88 -21.87
CA LYS A 71 2.41 -11.98 -22.37
C LYS A 71 1.21 -12.08 -21.43
N PRO A 72 0.71 -10.96 -20.87
CA PRO A 72 -0.41 -10.92 -19.92
C PRO A 72 -1.70 -11.61 -20.40
N ASN A 73 -1.80 -11.91 -21.69
CA ASN A 73 -2.89 -12.62 -22.34
C ASN A 73 -3.14 -14.03 -21.75
N ALA A 74 -2.19 -14.60 -21.01
CA ALA A 74 -2.33 -15.87 -20.28
C ALA A 74 -3.09 -15.72 -18.93
N GLY A 75 -3.34 -14.49 -18.47
CA GLY A 75 -4.03 -14.20 -17.21
C GLY A 75 -3.15 -13.32 -16.31
N PHE A 76 -3.64 -12.11 -15.99
CA PHE A 76 -2.83 -11.08 -15.32
C PHE A 76 -2.20 -11.54 -13.99
N LEU A 77 -2.95 -12.28 -13.17
CA LEU A 77 -2.46 -12.77 -11.88
C LEU A 77 -1.40 -13.87 -12.01
N GLU A 78 -1.50 -14.70 -13.04
CA GLU A 78 -0.51 -15.74 -13.34
C GLU A 78 0.80 -15.09 -13.82
N SER A 79 0.73 -14.11 -14.73
CA SER A 79 1.93 -13.36 -15.13
C SER A 79 2.57 -12.63 -13.94
N LEU A 80 1.79 -12.06 -13.00
CA LEU A 80 2.33 -11.48 -11.76
C LEU A 80 2.99 -12.52 -10.86
N LYS A 81 2.48 -13.76 -10.85
CA LYS A 81 3.11 -14.86 -10.10
C LYS A 81 4.44 -15.23 -10.73
N THR A 82 4.53 -15.34 -12.05
CA THR A 82 5.79 -15.55 -12.77
C THR A 82 6.80 -14.44 -12.46
N VAL A 83 6.37 -13.18 -12.48
CA VAL A 83 7.23 -12.04 -12.09
C VAL A 83 7.76 -12.21 -10.67
N TYR A 84 6.92 -12.64 -9.72
CA TYR A 84 7.37 -12.90 -8.36
C TYR A 84 8.40 -14.05 -8.30
N ASP A 85 8.19 -15.12 -9.07
CA ASP A 85 9.11 -16.26 -9.11
C ASP A 85 10.47 -15.90 -9.73
N ILE A 86 10.48 -15.05 -10.76
CA ILE A 86 11.70 -14.43 -11.30
C ILE A 86 12.36 -13.57 -10.23
N LEU A 87 11.59 -12.73 -9.54
CA LEU A 87 12.12 -11.91 -8.44
C LEU A 87 12.79 -12.78 -7.39
N GLN A 88 12.23 -13.94 -7.04
CA GLN A 88 12.84 -14.87 -6.08
C GLN A 88 14.10 -15.56 -6.63
N THR A 89 14.10 -15.93 -7.91
CA THR A 89 15.19 -16.71 -8.52
C THR A 89 16.39 -15.83 -8.88
N ASP A 90 16.14 -14.62 -9.41
CA ASP A 90 17.17 -13.67 -9.81
C ASP A 90 16.83 -12.24 -9.36
N ARG A 91 17.06 -12.02 -8.06
CA ARG A 91 16.90 -10.72 -7.41
C ARG A 91 17.82 -9.65 -8.00
N ASN A 92 19.03 -10.02 -8.41
CA ASN A 92 20.00 -9.05 -8.92
C ASN A 92 19.62 -8.56 -10.31
N ALA A 93 19.24 -9.44 -11.23
CA ALA A 93 18.72 -9.03 -12.54
C ALA A 93 17.45 -8.19 -12.37
N THR A 94 16.52 -8.62 -11.54
CA THR A 94 15.28 -7.86 -11.24
C THR A 94 15.60 -6.46 -10.72
N LYS A 95 16.52 -6.34 -9.76
CA LYS A 95 16.99 -5.04 -9.24
C LYS A 95 17.58 -4.16 -10.35
N TRP A 96 18.39 -4.73 -11.24
CA TRP A 96 19.02 -3.98 -12.33
C TRP A 96 18.00 -3.44 -13.33
N ILE A 97 17.04 -4.25 -13.77
CA ILE A 97 15.95 -3.83 -14.68
C ILE A 97 15.16 -2.67 -14.07
N ILE A 98 14.84 -2.77 -12.78
CA ILE A 98 14.14 -1.70 -12.06
C ILE A 98 15.01 -0.43 -11.97
N ALA A 99 16.30 -0.58 -11.65
CA ALA A 99 17.24 0.54 -11.54
C ALA A 99 17.39 1.30 -12.87
N GLU A 100 17.54 0.59 -13.98
CA GLU A 100 17.69 1.17 -15.31
C GLU A 100 16.48 2.04 -15.69
N GLY A 101 15.26 1.55 -15.45
CA GLY A 101 14.04 2.33 -15.67
C GLY A 101 14.01 3.60 -14.83
N LEU A 102 14.27 3.47 -13.53
CA LEU A 102 14.20 4.61 -12.60
C LEU A 102 15.29 5.67 -12.84
N GLN A 103 16.45 5.30 -13.37
CA GLN A 103 17.60 6.20 -13.54
C GLN A 103 17.25 7.45 -14.38
N ARG A 104 16.36 7.30 -15.36
CA ARG A 104 15.99 8.36 -16.32
C ARG A 104 15.10 9.43 -15.70
N SER A 105 13.94 9.02 -15.17
CA SER A 105 12.91 9.94 -14.68
C SER A 105 12.81 10.06 -13.15
N PHE A 106 13.41 9.13 -12.39
CA PHE A 106 13.22 8.99 -10.95
C PHE A 106 14.56 8.83 -10.20
N LYS A 107 15.47 9.80 -10.36
CA LYS A 107 16.84 9.75 -9.83
C LYS A 107 16.91 9.49 -8.31
N GLN A 108 16.00 10.07 -7.53
CA GLN A 108 15.92 9.83 -6.09
C GLN A 108 15.52 8.38 -5.77
N SER A 109 14.49 7.86 -6.45
CA SER A 109 14.05 6.45 -6.31
C SER A 109 15.16 5.48 -6.71
N HIS A 110 15.87 5.78 -7.80
CA HIS A 110 17.01 4.98 -8.24
C HIS A 110 18.09 4.92 -7.15
N ARG A 111 18.49 6.07 -6.57
CA ARG A 111 19.45 6.10 -5.45
C ARG A 111 18.93 5.35 -4.23
N SER A 112 17.63 5.47 -3.92
CA SER A 112 16.99 4.77 -2.81
C SER A 112 17.04 3.25 -3.00
N LEU A 113 16.74 2.75 -4.21
CA LEU A 113 16.85 1.34 -4.54
C LEU A 113 18.26 0.81 -4.30
N LEU A 114 19.28 1.51 -4.84
CA LEU A 114 20.68 1.11 -4.67
C LEU A 114 21.11 1.13 -3.19
N LYS A 115 20.63 2.11 -2.42
CA LYS A 115 20.94 2.26 -0.99
C LYS A 115 20.30 1.18 -0.13
N ASN A 116 19.05 0.82 -0.41
CA ASN A 116 18.24 -0.03 0.45
C ASN A 116 18.30 -1.52 0.05
N ALA A 117 18.42 -1.83 -1.24
CA ALA A 117 18.64 -3.19 -1.72
C ALA A 117 20.15 -3.51 -1.79
N LYS A 118 20.87 -3.38 -0.66
CA LYS A 118 22.34 -3.55 -0.62
C LYS A 118 22.80 -4.94 -1.03
N ASN A 119 22.00 -5.95 -0.69
CA ASN A 119 22.15 -7.31 -1.18
C ASN A 119 20.81 -7.79 -1.74
N ALA A 120 20.84 -8.89 -2.49
CA ALA A 120 19.69 -9.51 -3.12
C ALA A 120 18.52 -9.66 -2.14
N ASN A 121 18.77 -10.24 -0.97
CA ASN A 121 17.74 -10.61 0.03
C ASN A 121 16.97 -9.42 0.62
N MET A 122 17.36 -8.18 0.32
CA MET A 122 16.68 -6.97 0.78
C MET A 122 15.76 -6.34 -0.27
N LEU A 123 15.69 -6.90 -1.48
CA LEU A 123 14.95 -6.28 -2.58
C LEU A 123 13.48 -6.02 -2.24
N GLU A 124 12.76 -7.02 -1.74
CA GLU A 124 11.34 -6.91 -1.38
C GLU A 124 11.10 -5.80 -0.34
N SER A 125 11.92 -5.75 0.71
CA SER A 125 11.85 -4.69 1.72
C SER A 125 12.17 -3.30 1.15
N ALA A 126 13.11 -3.22 0.20
CA ALA A 126 13.47 -1.97 -0.47
C ALA A 126 12.33 -1.47 -1.36
N LEU A 127 11.64 -2.38 -2.08
CA LEU A 127 10.48 -2.03 -2.90
C LEU A 127 9.36 -1.43 -2.04
N VAL A 128 9.07 -2.04 -0.88
CA VAL A 128 8.09 -1.52 0.07
C VAL A 128 8.52 -0.17 0.63
N ARG A 129 9.77 -0.03 1.06
CA ARG A 129 10.30 1.23 1.58
C ARG A 129 10.17 2.35 0.56
N MET A 130 10.62 2.13 -0.67
CA MET A 130 10.57 3.12 -1.74
C MET A 130 9.14 3.61 -2.00
N TYR A 131 8.12 2.75 -1.88
CA TYR A 131 6.73 3.15 -2.09
C TYR A 131 6.30 4.25 -1.13
N THR A 132 6.80 4.21 0.10
CA THR A 132 6.44 5.15 1.16
C THR A 132 7.20 6.47 1.06
N GLU A 133 8.22 6.56 0.21
CA GLU A 133 9.03 7.77 0.02
C GLU A 133 8.32 8.78 -0.92
N ASP A 134 8.43 10.06 -0.59
CA ASP A 134 7.69 11.17 -1.25
C ASP A 134 7.95 11.29 -2.76
N HIS A 135 9.08 10.78 -3.23
CA HIS A 135 9.56 10.99 -4.59
C HIS A 135 8.95 10.04 -5.63
N ILE A 136 8.23 8.98 -5.23
CA ILE A 136 7.57 8.05 -6.17
C ILE A 136 6.12 7.76 -5.84
N TYR A 137 5.71 7.82 -4.57
CA TYR A 137 4.35 7.52 -4.11
C TYR A 137 3.27 8.20 -4.96
N ARG A 138 3.40 9.52 -5.13
CA ARG A 138 2.41 10.35 -5.84
C ARG A 138 2.37 10.05 -7.34
N GLU A 139 3.53 9.91 -7.97
CA GLU A 139 3.64 9.63 -9.40
C GLU A 139 3.11 8.25 -9.76
N MET A 140 3.39 7.25 -8.92
CA MET A 140 2.88 5.89 -9.07
C MET A 140 1.38 5.81 -8.88
N ASN A 141 0.85 6.35 -7.78
CA ASN A 141 -0.61 6.34 -7.56
C ASN A 141 -1.35 7.19 -8.59
N SER A 142 -0.74 8.27 -9.10
CA SER A 142 -1.33 9.04 -10.20
C SER A 142 -1.37 8.22 -11.50
N ALA A 143 -0.28 7.52 -11.82
CA ALA A 143 -0.23 6.66 -13.00
C ALA A 143 -1.25 5.51 -12.93
N LEU A 144 -1.47 4.95 -11.74
CA LEU A 144 -2.43 3.88 -11.42
C LEU A 144 -3.86 4.36 -11.11
N ALA A 145 -4.13 5.66 -11.24
CA ALA A 145 -5.47 6.22 -10.99
C ALA A 145 -6.11 6.80 -12.26
N GLN A 146 -5.46 6.67 -13.43
CA GLN A 146 -5.89 7.26 -14.69
C GLN A 146 -6.36 6.19 -15.68
N HIS A 147 -7.55 5.61 -15.50
CA HIS A 147 -8.01 4.49 -16.33
C HIS A 147 -9.51 4.57 -16.61
N ASP A 148 -9.93 4.25 -17.84
CA ASP A 148 -11.27 3.73 -18.13
C ASP A 148 -11.17 2.21 -18.39
N CYS A 149 -10.46 1.54 -17.48
CA CYS A 149 -10.33 0.09 -17.29
C CYS A 149 -9.63 -0.80 -18.34
N THR A 150 -8.54 -0.32 -18.95
CA THR A 150 -7.23 -1.05 -19.08
C THR A 150 -6.31 -0.40 -20.10
N ASP A 151 -6.80 0.54 -20.90
CA ASP A 151 -6.03 1.17 -21.98
C ASP A 151 -5.64 2.60 -21.63
N LYS A 152 -4.36 2.79 -21.33
CA LYS A 152 -3.76 4.12 -21.18
C LYS A 152 -2.52 4.21 -22.05
N LYS A 153 -2.36 5.31 -22.78
CA LYS A 153 -1.08 5.63 -23.42
C LYS A 153 -0.04 5.97 -22.35
N LEU A 154 0.97 5.11 -22.19
CA LEU A 154 2.04 5.30 -21.23
C LEU A 154 2.95 6.47 -21.65
N THR A 155 3.16 7.41 -20.75
CA THR A 155 4.23 8.42 -20.88
C THR A 155 5.60 7.77 -20.66
N GLN A 156 6.69 8.47 -21.00
CA GLN A 156 8.03 7.95 -20.69
C GLN A 156 8.22 7.74 -19.18
N ALA A 157 7.75 8.69 -18.37
CA ALA A 157 7.77 8.55 -16.91
C ALA A 157 6.90 7.40 -16.39
N ASP A 158 5.89 6.94 -17.14
CA ASP A 158 5.14 5.73 -16.79
C ASP A 158 5.97 4.47 -17.07
N LYS A 159 6.58 4.39 -18.26
CA LYS A 159 7.46 3.28 -18.65
C LYS A 159 8.64 3.11 -17.69
N ASP A 160 9.26 4.22 -17.31
CA ASP A 160 10.43 4.26 -16.42
C ASP A 160 10.15 3.72 -15.00
N LYS A 161 8.89 3.70 -14.55
CA LYS A 161 8.48 3.17 -13.23
C LYS A 161 7.71 1.85 -13.31
N ALA A 162 7.46 1.32 -14.50
CA ALA A 162 6.57 0.18 -14.70
C ALA A 162 7.11 -1.12 -14.07
N ALA A 163 8.38 -1.46 -14.31
CA ALA A 163 9.03 -2.60 -13.67
C ALA A 163 8.98 -2.50 -12.12
N TYR A 164 9.27 -1.32 -11.56
CA TYR A 164 9.15 -1.07 -10.12
C TYR A 164 7.73 -1.33 -9.61
N ALA A 165 6.72 -0.71 -10.23
CA ALA A 165 5.33 -0.84 -9.81
C ALA A 165 4.85 -2.31 -9.88
N THR A 166 5.28 -3.04 -10.90
CA THR A 166 4.93 -4.45 -11.11
C THR A 166 5.60 -5.35 -10.07
N ALA A 167 6.89 -5.16 -9.82
CA ALA A 167 7.63 -5.90 -8.80
C ALA A 167 7.05 -5.64 -7.39
N LEU A 168 6.65 -4.41 -7.10
CA LEU A 168 5.97 -4.07 -5.85
C LEU A 168 4.61 -4.78 -5.75
N LEU A 169 3.78 -4.76 -6.80
CA LEU A 169 2.49 -5.46 -6.78
C LEU A 169 2.68 -6.96 -6.56
N ALA A 170 3.59 -7.59 -7.29
CA ALA A 170 3.93 -8.99 -7.13
C ALA A 170 4.41 -9.30 -5.71
N THR A 171 5.27 -8.44 -5.13
CA THR A 171 5.74 -8.54 -3.74
C THR A 171 4.58 -8.46 -2.75
N LEU A 172 3.70 -7.47 -2.87
CA LEU A 172 2.54 -7.33 -1.98
C LEU A 172 1.57 -8.50 -2.09
N LEU A 173 1.49 -9.19 -3.23
CA LEU A 173 0.59 -10.32 -3.41
C LEU A 173 1.16 -11.64 -2.90
N TYR A 174 2.46 -11.88 -3.14
CA TYR A 174 3.03 -13.23 -3.00
C TYR A 174 4.14 -13.35 -1.94
N TRP A 175 4.66 -12.24 -1.38
CA TRP A 175 5.72 -12.32 -0.38
C TRP A 175 5.21 -12.81 0.97
N GLN A 176 5.67 -14.00 1.37
CA GLN A 176 5.20 -14.69 2.57
C GLN A 176 5.59 -14.00 3.87
N ASN A 177 6.69 -13.24 3.87
CA ASN A 177 7.13 -12.48 5.06
C ASN A 177 6.28 -11.23 5.31
N LEU A 178 5.29 -10.97 4.46
CA LEU A 178 4.37 -9.86 4.55
C LEU A 178 2.92 -10.37 4.56
N PRO A 179 2.47 -10.96 5.68
CA PRO A 179 1.14 -11.57 5.77
C PRO A 179 0.02 -10.52 5.65
N GLY A 180 -1.16 -10.98 5.22
CA GLY A 180 -2.34 -10.12 5.11
C GLY A 180 -2.91 -9.77 6.49
N TYR A 181 -3.11 -8.48 6.74
CA TYR A 181 -3.77 -7.98 7.94
C TYR A 181 -5.29 -8.18 7.85
N SER A 182 -5.92 -8.53 8.98
CA SER A 182 -7.30 -9.02 9.03
C SER A 182 -8.22 -8.24 9.98
N LYS A 183 -7.76 -7.10 10.51
CA LYS A 183 -8.60 -6.25 11.38
C LYS A 183 -8.97 -4.95 10.65
N VAL A 184 -9.72 -4.10 11.35
CA VAL A 184 -10.13 -2.79 10.83
C VAL A 184 -8.92 -1.91 10.56
N THR A 185 -8.99 -1.16 9.46
CA THR A 185 -8.08 -0.06 9.13
C THR A 185 -8.88 1.18 8.73
N TYR A 186 -8.24 2.32 8.81
CA TYR A 186 -8.80 3.64 8.56
C TYR A 186 -8.05 4.31 7.42
N ARG A 187 -8.77 4.99 6.53
CA ARG A 187 -8.18 5.77 5.44
C ARG A 187 -8.93 7.08 5.31
N MET A 188 -8.27 8.16 5.69
CA MET A 188 -8.76 9.52 5.45
C MET A 188 -8.36 10.00 4.06
N ILE A 189 -9.29 10.63 3.36
CA ILE A 189 -9.08 11.28 2.07
C ILE A 189 -9.46 12.74 2.27
N GLY A 190 -8.44 13.60 2.39
CA GLY A 190 -8.63 15.03 2.64
C GLY A 190 -8.84 15.85 1.38
N GLY A 191 -9.67 16.91 1.48
CA GLY A 191 -9.77 17.96 0.46
C GLY A 191 -10.31 17.50 -0.89
N VAL A 192 -11.34 16.67 -0.89
CA VAL A 192 -12.02 16.12 -2.07
C VAL A 192 -12.67 17.24 -2.90
N PRO A 193 -12.19 17.57 -4.12
CA PRO A 193 -12.63 18.76 -4.87
C PRO A 193 -14.14 18.82 -5.21
N ASN A 194 -14.81 17.67 -5.27
CA ASN A 194 -16.26 17.58 -5.44
C ASN A 194 -16.81 16.45 -4.56
N ILE A 195 -16.99 16.76 -3.28
CA ILE A 195 -17.41 15.78 -2.27
C ILE A 195 -18.75 15.12 -2.64
N LYS A 196 -19.72 15.86 -3.18
CA LYS A 196 -21.03 15.31 -3.55
C LYS A 196 -20.92 14.22 -4.62
N GLU A 197 -20.16 14.45 -5.68
CA GLU A 197 -19.93 13.44 -6.72
C GLU A 197 -19.08 12.27 -6.23
N ALA A 198 -18.08 12.53 -5.39
CA ALA A 198 -17.27 11.46 -4.80
C ALA A 198 -18.10 10.52 -3.93
N LEU A 199 -19.02 11.04 -3.13
CA LEU A 199 -19.91 10.25 -2.27
C LEU A 199 -20.88 9.36 -3.06
N LYS A 200 -21.32 9.79 -4.26
CA LYS A 200 -22.18 8.96 -5.13
C LYS A 200 -21.53 7.65 -5.55
N LYS A 201 -20.20 7.59 -5.58
CA LYS A 201 -19.45 6.36 -5.89
C LYS A 201 -19.55 5.30 -4.79
N TYR A 202 -19.90 5.70 -3.57
CA TYR A 202 -20.05 4.83 -2.41
C TYR A 202 -21.53 4.54 -2.11
N LYS A 203 -22.21 3.91 -3.06
CA LYS A 203 -23.62 3.52 -2.89
C LYS A 203 -23.72 2.31 -1.97
N LEU A 204 -24.63 2.34 -0.99
CA LEU A 204 -24.87 1.20 -0.10
C LEU A 204 -25.05 -0.11 -0.89
N ARG A 205 -24.32 -1.16 -0.48
CA ARG A 205 -24.24 -2.50 -1.10
C ARG A 205 -23.57 -2.56 -2.48
N SER A 206 -23.07 -1.45 -3.03
CA SER A 206 -22.25 -1.50 -4.25
C SER A 206 -20.83 -1.97 -3.94
N SER A 207 -20.11 -2.38 -4.98
CA SER A 207 -18.67 -2.59 -4.92
C SER A 207 -17.93 -1.33 -5.33
N VAL A 208 -16.80 -1.08 -4.67
CA VAL A 208 -15.81 -0.08 -5.06
C VAL A 208 -14.45 -0.75 -5.16
N VAL A 209 -13.70 -0.45 -6.20
CA VAL A 209 -12.38 -1.03 -6.49
C VAL A 209 -11.36 0.08 -6.43
N PHE A 210 -10.25 -0.13 -5.72
CA PHE A 210 -9.15 0.82 -5.72
C PHE A 210 -8.14 0.43 -6.80
N PRO A 211 -8.04 1.18 -7.91
CA PRO A 211 -7.15 0.81 -9.01
C PRO A 211 -5.68 1.01 -8.67
N ALA A 212 -5.37 1.93 -7.76
CA ALA A 212 -4.02 2.16 -7.26
C ALA A 212 -3.78 1.42 -5.94
N PHE A 213 -2.50 1.29 -5.59
CA PHE A 213 -2.10 0.94 -4.23
C PHE A 213 -2.75 1.90 -3.23
N SER A 214 -3.30 1.36 -2.14
CA SER A 214 -4.06 2.17 -1.18
C SER A 214 -3.50 2.02 0.21
N SER A 215 -3.03 3.13 0.78
CA SER A 215 -2.54 3.23 2.15
C SER A 215 -3.66 3.49 3.16
N SER A 216 -3.61 2.78 4.29
CA SER A 216 -4.48 2.92 5.45
C SER A 216 -3.66 2.80 6.74
N SER A 217 -4.25 3.04 7.90
CA SER A 217 -3.63 2.82 9.20
C SER A 217 -4.58 2.05 10.12
N ASN A 218 -4.08 1.21 11.02
CA ASN A 218 -4.91 0.66 12.10
C ASN A 218 -5.16 1.68 13.23
N ASN A 219 -4.53 2.86 13.15
CA ASN A 219 -4.72 3.97 14.07
C ASN A 219 -5.64 5.03 13.43
N LEU A 220 -6.77 5.30 14.09
CA LEU A 220 -7.76 6.28 13.65
C LEU A 220 -7.19 7.71 13.68
N ASP A 221 -6.49 8.10 14.76
CA ASP A 221 -5.94 9.45 14.90
C ASP A 221 -4.86 9.73 13.86
N ALA A 222 -3.99 8.75 13.60
CA ALA A 222 -3.00 8.83 12.52
C ALA A 222 -3.68 9.02 11.14
N SER A 223 -4.85 8.40 10.94
CA SER A 223 -5.63 8.62 9.71
C SER A 223 -6.27 10.00 9.68
N ILE A 224 -6.86 10.48 10.78
CA ILE A 224 -7.49 11.81 10.85
C ILE A 224 -6.50 12.94 10.52
N ALA A 225 -5.20 12.77 10.81
CA ALA A 225 -4.16 13.73 10.45
C ALA A 225 -4.03 14.02 8.94
N PHE A 226 -4.61 13.17 8.06
CA PHE A 226 -4.68 13.40 6.62
C PHE A 226 -5.94 14.17 6.16
N ALA A 227 -6.80 14.60 7.09
CA ALA A 227 -7.93 15.46 6.77
C ALA A 227 -7.43 16.84 6.29
N LYS A 228 -8.21 17.49 5.43
CA LYS A 228 -7.97 18.89 5.08
C LYS A 228 -8.70 19.77 6.09
N GLU A 229 -7.93 20.58 6.78
CA GLU A 229 -8.43 21.53 7.78
C GLU A 229 -9.39 22.55 7.15
N GLY A 230 -10.41 22.94 7.91
CA GLY A 230 -11.34 24.01 7.54
C GLY A 230 -12.30 23.67 6.40
N THR A 231 -12.52 22.38 6.10
CA THR A 231 -13.49 21.94 5.09
C THR A 231 -14.23 20.67 5.52
N ASP A 232 -15.47 20.49 5.04
CA ASP A 232 -16.22 19.24 5.16
C ASP A 232 -15.95 18.27 3.99
N ALA A 233 -15.05 18.64 3.08
CA ALA A 233 -14.67 17.88 1.90
C ALA A 233 -13.68 16.75 2.23
N ASN A 234 -13.93 16.00 3.31
CA ASN A 234 -13.09 14.88 3.75
C ASN A 234 -13.92 13.59 3.79
N ILE A 235 -13.31 12.47 3.43
CA ILE A 235 -13.93 11.13 3.52
C ILE A 235 -13.07 10.25 4.40
N LEU A 236 -13.66 9.71 5.48
CA LEU A 236 -13.05 8.65 6.28
C LEU A 236 -13.62 7.30 5.86
N LEU A 237 -12.75 6.42 5.38
CA LEU A 237 -13.11 5.03 5.12
C LEU A 237 -12.73 4.19 6.34
N VAL A 238 -13.71 3.47 6.88
CA VAL A 238 -13.53 2.46 7.94
C VAL A 238 -13.63 1.10 7.27
N ILE A 239 -12.52 0.38 7.18
CA ILE A 239 -12.39 -0.80 6.31
C ILE A 239 -12.22 -2.06 7.15
N ASP A 240 -13.21 -2.94 7.12
CA ASP A 240 -13.17 -4.29 7.70
C ASP A 240 -12.43 -5.28 6.77
N ASN A 241 -11.34 -5.86 7.27
CA ASN A 241 -10.50 -6.84 6.56
C ASN A 241 -10.64 -8.27 7.09
N SER A 242 -11.67 -8.55 7.89
CA SER A 242 -11.88 -9.86 8.52
C SER A 242 -12.05 -10.98 7.49
N GLN A 243 -12.63 -10.68 6.33
CA GLN A 243 -12.90 -11.66 5.28
C GLN A 243 -11.61 -12.20 4.65
N PRO A 244 -11.51 -13.52 4.40
CA PRO A 244 -10.40 -14.07 3.62
C PRO A 244 -10.36 -13.46 2.22
N SER A 245 -9.25 -12.81 1.87
CA SER A 245 -9.05 -12.20 0.56
C SER A 245 -7.58 -12.23 0.20
N PHE A 246 -7.31 -12.45 -1.08
CA PHE A 246 -5.97 -12.32 -1.65
C PHE A 246 -5.46 -10.87 -1.63
N TRP A 247 -6.41 -9.92 -1.64
CA TRP A 247 -6.17 -8.47 -1.66
C TRP A 247 -6.05 -7.86 -0.26
N LYS A 248 -5.78 -8.67 0.77
CA LYS A 248 -5.62 -8.16 2.14
C LYS A 248 -4.50 -7.13 2.21
N PRO A 249 -4.68 -6.06 3.00
CA PRO A 249 -3.64 -5.08 3.17
C PRO A 249 -2.45 -5.70 3.92
N LYS A 250 -1.28 -5.17 3.63
CA LYS A 250 -0.01 -5.63 4.21
C LYS A 250 0.46 -4.66 5.26
N ASP A 251 0.86 -5.17 6.42
CA ASP A 251 1.54 -4.37 7.43
C ASP A 251 2.94 -4.02 6.92
N ILE A 252 3.13 -2.77 6.50
CA ILE A 252 4.39 -2.31 5.92
C ILE A 252 5.16 -1.38 6.84
N ALA A 253 4.68 -1.16 8.07
CA ALA A 253 5.26 -0.18 8.99
C ALA A 253 6.75 -0.44 9.24
N ALA A 254 7.14 -1.71 9.44
CA ALA A 254 8.53 -2.11 9.68
C ALA A 254 9.49 -1.80 8.51
N PHE A 255 8.97 -1.66 7.29
CA PHE A 255 9.76 -1.37 6.08
C PHE A 255 9.59 0.06 5.59
N SER A 256 8.64 0.81 6.17
CA SER A 256 8.28 2.15 5.74
C SER A 256 9.41 3.17 6.00
N PHE A 257 9.42 4.23 5.21
CA PHE A 257 10.15 5.46 5.50
C PHE A 257 9.55 6.20 6.71
N TYR A 258 8.26 5.97 7.00
CA TYR A 258 7.51 6.52 8.13
C TYR A 258 6.99 5.36 9.02
N PRO A 259 7.83 4.75 9.87
CA PRO A 259 7.43 3.58 10.66
C PRO A 259 6.31 3.88 11.66
N ASP A 260 6.23 5.12 12.16
CA ASP A 260 5.27 5.51 13.19
C ASP A 260 3.82 5.63 12.69
N GLU A 261 3.59 5.63 11.37
CA GLU A 261 2.25 5.76 10.79
C GLU A 261 1.39 4.49 10.93
N SER A 262 2.02 3.37 11.33
CA SER A 262 1.37 2.04 11.35
C SER A 262 0.66 1.76 10.02
N GLU A 263 1.40 1.90 8.92
CA GLU A 263 0.86 1.88 7.56
C GLU A 263 0.51 0.46 7.09
N PHE A 264 -0.72 0.31 6.59
CA PHE A 264 -1.25 -0.90 5.97
C PHE A 264 -1.55 -0.64 4.50
N LEU A 265 -0.86 -1.34 3.61
CA LEU A 265 -0.92 -1.12 2.18
C LEU A 265 -1.74 -2.20 1.47
N TYR A 266 -2.86 -1.79 0.87
CA TYR A 266 -3.63 -2.62 -0.04
C TYR A 266 -2.91 -2.72 -1.38
N PRO A 267 -2.80 -3.94 -1.96
CA PRO A 267 -2.39 -4.06 -3.35
C PRO A 267 -3.41 -3.37 -4.27
N SER A 268 -2.95 -2.96 -5.45
CA SER A 268 -3.81 -2.43 -6.53
C SER A 268 -4.91 -3.45 -6.86
N LEU A 269 -6.14 -2.99 -7.16
CA LEU A 269 -7.34 -3.80 -7.45
C LEU A 269 -8.06 -4.42 -6.25
N ALA A 270 -7.72 -4.00 -5.03
CA ALA A 270 -8.52 -4.33 -3.85
C ALA A 270 -9.96 -3.85 -4.05
N GLU A 271 -10.92 -4.77 -3.86
CA GLU A 271 -12.35 -4.53 -4.01
C GLU A 271 -13.01 -4.54 -2.64
N PHE A 272 -13.96 -3.65 -2.45
CA PHE A 272 -14.66 -3.47 -1.20
C PHE A 272 -16.16 -3.36 -1.44
N ARG A 273 -16.93 -4.00 -0.58
CA ARG A 273 -18.36 -3.78 -0.49
C ARG A 273 -18.66 -2.61 0.42
N VAL A 274 -19.50 -1.69 -0.04
CA VAL A 274 -19.98 -0.55 0.76
C VAL A 274 -21.07 -1.04 1.72
N ILE A 275 -20.82 -0.96 3.02
CA ILE A 275 -21.73 -1.49 4.06
C ILE A 275 -22.53 -0.40 4.79
N SER A 276 -22.16 0.87 4.66
CA SER A 276 -22.94 2.00 5.18
C SER A 276 -23.20 3.07 4.13
N LYS A 277 -24.26 3.88 4.32
CA LYS A 277 -24.37 5.17 3.64
C LYS A 277 -23.34 6.14 4.22
N PRO A 278 -22.87 7.15 3.46
CA PRO A 278 -22.02 8.20 4.02
C PRO A 278 -22.71 8.94 5.16
N LEU A 279 -22.04 9.07 6.30
CA LEU A 279 -22.53 9.77 7.49
C LEU A 279 -21.60 10.92 7.84
N LYS A 280 -22.15 12.13 8.00
CA LYS A 280 -21.38 13.28 8.49
C LYS A 280 -20.98 13.05 9.94
N LYS A 281 -19.70 13.25 10.25
CA LYS A 281 -19.13 13.20 11.60
C LYS A 281 -18.11 14.32 11.80
N GLN A 282 -17.75 14.52 13.05
CA GLN A 282 -16.71 15.45 13.47
C GLN A 282 -15.85 14.79 14.54
N SER A 283 -14.52 14.96 14.46
CA SER A 283 -13.58 14.52 15.49
C SER A 283 -12.32 15.39 15.42
N ASN A 284 -11.76 15.75 16.58
CA ASN A 284 -10.54 16.56 16.68
C ASN A 284 -10.58 17.87 15.86
N GLY A 285 -11.75 18.50 15.76
CA GLY A 285 -11.98 19.72 14.97
C GLY A 285 -12.19 19.48 13.47
N GLU A 286 -11.96 18.26 12.97
CA GLU A 286 -12.11 17.92 11.56
C GLU A 286 -13.51 17.38 11.25
N GLN A 287 -14.11 17.87 10.15
CA GLN A 287 -15.38 17.37 9.63
C GLN A 287 -15.14 16.42 8.47
N TYR A 288 -15.86 15.30 8.44
CA TYR A 288 -15.72 14.29 7.39
C TYR A 288 -17.00 13.47 7.20
N TYR A 289 -17.09 12.79 6.06
CA TYR A 289 -18.08 11.74 5.82
C TYR A 289 -17.46 10.39 6.12
N GLU A 290 -17.99 9.68 7.10
CA GLU A 290 -17.61 8.30 7.39
C GLU A 290 -18.35 7.33 6.46
N ILE A 291 -17.62 6.38 5.90
CA ILE A 291 -18.13 5.30 5.07
C ILE A 291 -17.51 4.00 5.53
N GLN A 292 -18.34 3.03 5.88
CA GLN A 292 -17.89 1.70 6.25
C GLN A 292 -17.80 0.83 4.99
N LEU A 293 -16.67 0.15 4.86
CA LEU A 293 -16.33 -0.76 3.77
C LEU A 293 -15.97 -2.13 4.35
N GLN A 294 -16.26 -3.19 3.61
CA GLN A 294 -15.77 -4.53 3.89
C GLN A 294 -14.96 -5.02 2.70
N LEU A 295 -13.74 -5.48 2.94
CA LEU A 295 -12.90 -6.08 1.90
C LEU A 295 -13.62 -7.28 1.28
N ASP A 296 -13.81 -7.25 -0.03
CA ASP A 296 -14.42 -8.35 -0.74
C ASP A 296 -13.42 -9.49 -0.90
N GLY A 297 -13.91 -10.68 -0.58
CA GLY A 297 -13.15 -11.92 -0.52
C GLY A 297 -13.73 -12.93 -1.48
N LYS A 298 -13.36 -12.85 -2.76
CA LYS A 298 -13.40 -14.07 -3.57
C LYS A 298 -12.32 -14.99 -3.00
N LYS A 299 -12.72 -16.03 -2.27
CA LYS A 299 -11.87 -17.22 -2.11
C LYS A 299 -11.51 -17.68 -3.52
N PHE A 300 -10.23 -17.64 -3.88
CA PHE A 300 -9.78 -18.48 -4.99
C PHE A 300 -10.24 -19.90 -4.68
N LYS A 301 -10.88 -20.58 -5.64
CA LYS A 301 -11.07 -22.03 -5.53
C LYS A 301 -9.65 -22.60 -5.39
N GLU A 302 -9.31 -23.13 -4.21
CA GLU A 302 -8.08 -23.89 -4.01
C GLU A 302 -7.97 -24.89 -5.17
N THR A 303 -6.83 -24.91 -5.85
CA THR A 303 -6.57 -25.95 -6.83
C THR A 303 -6.58 -27.31 -6.11
N LEU A 304 -6.94 -28.37 -6.82
CA LEU A 304 -6.93 -29.73 -6.26
C LEU A 304 -5.57 -30.06 -5.60
N LEU A 305 -4.47 -29.56 -6.18
CA LEU A 305 -3.12 -29.71 -5.65
C LEU A 305 -2.91 -29.02 -4.28
N GLN A 306 -3.49 -27.83 -4.08
CA GLN A 306 -3.42 -27.11 -2.80
C GLN A 306 -4.26 -27.81 -1.73
N LYS A 307 -5.41 -28.39 -2.10
CA LYS A 307 -6.20 -29.25 -1.20
C LYS A 307 -5.42 -30.50 -0.81
N PHE A 308 -4.77 -31.16 -1.77
CA PHE A 308 -3.96 -32.34 -1.51
C PHE A 308 -2.78 -32.06 -0.58
N ARG A 309 -2.03 -30.96 -0.77
CA ARG A 309 -0.93 -30.57 0.14
C ARG A 309 -1.37 -30.23 1.56
N ARG A 310 -2.63 -29.85 1.75
CA ARG A 310 -3.19 -29.56 3.07
C ARG A 310 -3.66 -30.81 3.80
N VAL A 311 -4.14 -31.81 3.06
CA VAL A 311 -4.57 -33.12 3.59
C VAL A 311 -3.37 -34.04 3.81
N CYS A 312 -2.43 -34.02 2.86
CA CYS A 312 -1.16 -34.73 2.94
C CYS A 312 -0.10 -33.77 3.49
N LYS A 313 0.03 -33.69 4.82
CA LYS A 313 1.22 -33.10 5.44
C LYS A 313 2.44 -33.91 4.96
N PHE A 314 3.19 -33.34 4.03
CA PHE A 314 4.59 -33.68 3.79
C PHE A 314 5.45 -32.60 4.41
#